data_AF-A0A7C4J6U3-F1
#
_entry.id   AF-A0A7C4J6U3-F1
#
_cell.length_a   1.000
_cell.length_b   1.000
_cell.length_c   1.000
_cell.angle_alpha   90.00
_cell.angle_beta   90.00
_cell.angle_gamma   90.00
#
_symmetry.space_group_name_H-M   'P 1'
#
loop_
_entity.id
_entity.type
_entity.pdbx_description
1 polymer ?
#
loop_
_entity_poly.entity_id
_entity_poly.type
_entity_poly.pdbx_seq_one_letter_code
_entity_poly.pdbx_strand_id
1 'polypeptide(L)'
;MSAPMRVTSQSVPPQGCVLRRRAMSPTFTSRGMASLRPELYRSWRGVKGRVSWTRVRLKRAVRSAIYRVDQVIQGGTMRTVSAVCLLAAIVAACAPAGAPMTVQPPPPDQPAAEAAPTAGLPPTSTPEVTLLPDGPKAPPISNETWLNTEPLTAEDVLNVIDIEQPAGVLVQFGGQTPLNIARALQSAGAPIWGTSVETIDLAEDRERFNALIERLDIPQPAGGTATSRQEALEVARRVGYPVLVRPSYVLGGRGMALVFDDAMLASWLDEHITWGGHPVLIDRFLDDAFEVDVDALCDGQHVTIGGIMQHIEEAGIHSGDSACVLPPYKISLYHIEIIREYTQRIGKALQVKGLFNIQYAIKDEIVYVLEVNPRASRTVPFVSKATGHPLARYAAQIAAGKTLADLDFLVEPRVDGFFVKEAVLPFQKFPGVDARLGPEMRSTGEVMGHAAGFGHAFAKAQMAAGVPLPLEGTVLISVNQFDKGAVVKIARDLHKLGFKLLATSGTATWLESVGLPVGAIKKVSQGSPHILDAIRAGQIDLIINTPRGGQAHYDGRLIRGAANMAGVPIVTTLSAAAATVQGIRA
;
A
#
# COMPACT_ATOMS: atom_id res chain seq x y z
N MET A 1 -38.86 78.16 10.83
CA MET A 1 -39.83 77.06 11.05
C MET A 1 -39.56 75.99 10.02
N SER A 2 -39.55 74.74 10.48
CA SER A 2 -38.80 73.61 9.96
C SER A 2 -39.44 72.94 8.74
N ALA A 3 -38.60 72.54 7.77
CA ALA A 3 -38.96 71.68 6.65
C ALA A 3 -39.11 70.20 7.10
N PRO A 4 -39.94 69.39 6.43
CA PRO A 4 -40.32 68.06 6.91
C PRO A 4 -39.24 66.99 6.63
N MET A 5 -38.97 66.15 7.63
CA MET A 5 -38.12 64.96 7.55
C MET A 5 -38.78 63.88 6.68
N ARG A 6 -38.06 63.42 5.65
CA ARG A 6 -38.32 62.16 4.94
C ARG A 6 -37.85 60.98 5.80
N VAL A 7 -38.75 60.06 6.13
CA VAL A 7 -38.41 58.74 6.68
C VAL A 7 -38.16 57.80 5.51
N THR A 8 -36.89 57.43 5.30
CA THR A 8 -36.50 56.36 4.36
C THR A 8 -36.81 55.00 4.98
N SER A 9 -37.59 54.19 4.25
CA SER A 9 -37.88 52.80 4.56
C SER A 9 -36.59 51.98 4.72
N GLN A 10 -36.35 51.41 5.90
CA GLN A 10 -35.36 50.35 6.07
C GLN A 10 -35.85 49.10 5.33
N SER A 11 -35.14 48.71 4.26
CA SER A 11 -35.32 47.40 3.64
C SER A 11 -34.79 46.32 4.60
N VAL A 12 -35.70 45.52 5.13
CA VAL A 12 -35.39 44.26 5.83
C VAL A 12 -34.67 43.34 4.84
N PRO A 13 -33.49 42.76 5.15
CA PRO A 13 -32.84 41.81 4.25
C PRO A 13 -33.70 40.55 4.15
N PRO A 14 -33.80 39.90 2.98
CA PRO A 14 -34.65 38.73 2.81
C PRO A 14 -34.20 37.62 3.77
N GLN A 15 -35.15 37.04 4.51
CA GLN A 15 -34.93 36.01 5.53
C GLN A 15 -34.14 34.78 5.01
N GLY A 16 -34.10 34.56 3.69
CA GLY A 16 -33.27 33.54 3.05
C GLY A 16 -31.75 33.76 3.17
N CYS A 17 -31.27 35.00 3.27
CA CYS A 17 -29.83 35.29 3.35
C CYS A 17 -29.26 35.04 4.77
N VAL A 18 -30.08 35.21 5.81
CA VAL A 18 -29.70 34.97 7.21
C VAL A 18 -29.70 33.48 7.55
N LEU A 19 -30.66 32.71 7.04
CA LEU A 19 -30.65 31.24 7.16
C LEU A 19 -29.48 30.61 6.42
N ARG A 20 -29.12 31.12 5.22
CA ARG A 20 -27.91 30.70 4.49
C ARG A 20 -26.62 31.06 5.24
N ARG A 21 -26.58 32.19 5.96
CA ARG A 21 -25.44 32.58 6.82
C ARG A 21 -25.30 31.71 8.07
N ARG A 22 -26.40 31.28 8.71
CA ARG A 22 -26.37 30.37 9.88
C ARG A 22 -26.11 28.91 9.49
N ALA A 23 -26.57 28.47 8.33
CA ALA A 23 -26.34 27.11 7.82
C ALA A 23 -24.93 26.88 7.24
N MET A 24 -24.13 27.94 7.09
CA MET A 24 -22.73 27.89 6.64
C MET A 24 -21.75 28.33 7.76
N SER A 25 -22.01 27.93 9.01
CA SER A 25 -21.00 27.99 10.07
C SER A 25 -19.82 27.07 9.74
N PRO A 26 -18.64 27.21 10.38
CA PRO A 26 -17.45 26.39 10.09
C PRO A 26 -17.66 24.87 10.23
N THR A 27 -18.80 24.45 10.75
CA THR A 27 -19.20 23.07 11.01
C THR A 27 -20.02 22.42 9.89
N PHE A 28 -20.51 23.16 8.89
CA PHE A 28 -21.34 22.59 7.82
C PHE A 28 -20.58 22.49 6.49
N THR A 29 -20.41 21.27 5.99
CA THR A 29 -19.85 20.99 4.65
C THR A 29 -20.89 21.21 3.57
N SER A 30 -20.46 21.60 2.36
CA SER A 30 -21.37 21.69 1.21
C SER A 30 -22.08 20.34 0.93
N ARG A 31 -21.41 19.22 1.24
CA ARG A 31 -21.96 17.86 1.15
C ARG A 31 -23.07 17.61 2.17
N GLY A 32 -22.91 18.06 3.42
CA GLY A 32 -23.95 18.00 4.46
C GLY A 32 -25.16 18.89 4.16
N MET A 33 -24.97 19.95 3.37
CA MET A 33 -26.09 20.76 2.86
C MET A 33 -26.75 20.13 1.62
N ALA A 34 -25.98 19.47 0.75
CA ALA A 34 -26.47 18.80 -0.44
C ALA A 34 -27.29 17.54 -0.13
N SER A 35 -27.00 16.82 0.97
CA SER A 35 -27.86 15.73 1.45
C SER A 35 -29.26 16.21 1.89
N LEU A 36 -29.42 17.50 2.18
CA LEU A 36 -30.71 18.11 2.50
C LEU A 36 -31.44 18.62 1.25
N ARG A 37 -30.72 19.04 0.19
CA ARG A 37 -31.25 19.44 -1.14
C ARG A 37 -30.22 19.19 -2.28
N PRO A 38 -30.30 18.07 -2.99
CA PRO A 38 -29.30 17.64 -3.99
C PRO A 38 -29.15 18.60 -5.18
N GLU A 39 -30.25 19.19 -5.65
CA GLU A 39 -30.30 20.06 -6.83
C GLU A 39 -29.51 21.39 -6.73
N LEU A 40 -28.97 21.73 -5.56
CA LEU A 40 -28.36 23.05 -5.31
C LEU A 40 -26.83 23.06 -5.16
N TYR A 41 -26.13 21.93 -5.27
CA TYR A 41 -24.68 21.82 -4.98
C TYR A 41 -23.82 22.87 -5.72
N ARG A 42 -24.00 23.02 -7.04
CA ARG A 42 -23.29 24.03 -7.85
C ARG A 42 -23.69 25.47 -7.48
N SER A 43 -24.96 25.69 -7.14
CA SER A 43 -25.47 26.99 -6.69
C SER A 43 -24.84 27.40 -5.35
N TRP A 44 -24.64 26.46 -4.42
CA TRP A 44 -24.03 26.75 -3.12
C TRP A 44 -22.54 27.11 -3.23
N ARG A 45 -21.76 26.42 -4.09
CA ARG A 45 -20.37 26.81 -4.39
C ARG A 45 -20.31 28.19 -5.07
N GLY A 46 -21.19 28.43 -6.05
CA GLY A 46 -21.29 29.73 -6.73
C GLY A 46 -21.69 30.89 -5.80
N VAL A 47 -22.50 30.62 -4.77
CA VAL A 47 -22.88 31.61 -3.75
C VAL A 47 -21.74 31.87 -2.76
N LYS A 48 -20.96 30.86 -2.36
CA LYS A 48 -19.73 31.07 -1.57
C LYS A 48 -18.66 31.84 -2.36
N GLY A 49 -18.52 31.59 -3.67
CA GLY A 49 -17.55 32.28 -4.53
C GLY A 49 -17.94 33.72 -4.93
N ARG A 50 -19.25 34.04 -5.02
CA ARG A 50 -19.71 35.41 -5.36
C ARG A 50 -19.79 36.38 -4.19
N VAL A 51 -19.80 35.87 -2.96
CA VAL A 51 -19.70 36.71 -1.77
C VAL A 51 -18.27 36.62 -1.28
N SER A 52 -17.56 37.76 -1.24
CA SER A 52 -16.21 37.90 -0.69
C SER A 52 -16.13 37.38 0.75
N TRP A 53 -15.99 36.07 0.90
CA TRP A 53 -15.65 35.39 2.13
C TRP A 53 -14.33 34.69 1.91
N THR A 54 -13.27 35.48 1.76
CA THR A 54 -11.94 35.02 2.18
C THR A 54 -12.13 34.55 3.62
N ARG A 55 -11.86 33.27 3.93
CA ARG A 55 -11.63 32.87 5.32
C ARG A 55 -10.56 33.82 5.82
N VAL A 56 -10.94 34.75 6.71
CA VAL A 56 -10.01 35.69 7.31
C VAL A 56 -8.95 34.82 7.97
N ARG A 57 -7.71 34.90 7.48
CA ARG A 57 -6.54 34.43 8.21
C ARG A 57 -6.59 35.13 9.56
N LEU A 58 -7.07 34.45 10.59
CA LEU A 58 -6.73 34.81 11.95
C LEU A 58 -5.23 34.54 12.06
N LYS A 59 -4.43 35.58 11.83
CA LYS A 59 -3.12 35.73 12.48
C LYS A 59 -3.39 35.83 13.99
N ARG A 60 -3.90 34.77 14.59
CA ARG A 60 -3.89 34.61 16.03
C ARG A 60 -2.45 34.23 16.32
N ALA A 61 -1.72 35.19 16.90
CA ALA A 61 -0.45 34.95 17.56
C ALA A 61 -0.68 33.94 18.69
N VAL A 62 -0.75 32.67 18.33
CA VAL A 62 -0.57 31.54 19.21
C VAL A 62 0.71 30.91 18.71
N ARG A 63 1.72 30.85 19.57
CA ARG A 63 3.04 30.24 19.36
C ARG A 63 2.94 28.71 19.16
N SER A 64 2.10 28.25 18.24
CA SER A 64 1.92 26.82 17.95
C SER A 64 1.90 26.57 16.44
N ALA A 65 3.10 26.24 15.95
CA ALA A 65 3.40 25.43 14.77
C ALA A 65 3.13 26.03 13.37
N ILE A 66 3.96 27.00 12.97
CA ILE A 66 4.43 27.11 11.57
C ILE A 66 5.84 26.51 11.59
N TYR A 67 6.03 25.31 11.04
CA TYR A 67 7.37 24.70 10.92
C TYR A 67 7.93 24.92 9.51
N ARG A 68 9.20 25.34 9.40
CA ARG A 68 9.98 25.20 8.16
C ARG A 68 10.18 23.70 7.88
N VAL A 69 10.00 23.28 6.63
CA VAL A 69 9.91 21.87 6.20
C VAL A 69 11.26 21.13 6.20
N ASP A 70 12.37 21.80 6.54
CA ASP A 70 13.71 21.18 6.58
C ASP A 70 13.85 20.04 7.60
N GLN A 71 12.92 19.89 8.55
CA GLN A 71 12.96 18.82 9.57
C GLN A 71 12.08 17.59 9.31
N VAL A 72 11.21 17.59 8.29
CA VAL A 72 10.20 16.51 8.14
C VAL A 72 10.70 15.32 7.31
N ILE A 73 11.77 15.49 6.51
CA ILE A 73 12.21 14.46 5.55
C ILE A 73 13.22 13.45 6.15
N GLN A 74 13.78 13.69 7.35
CA GLN A 74 14.76 12.78 7.96
C GLN A 74 14.14 11.61 8.78
N GLY A 75 12.83 11.61 9.02
CA GLY A 75 12.14 10.57 9.77
C GLY A 75 11.57 9.46 8.89
N GLY A 76 12.38 8.45 8.58
CA GLY A 76 11.96 7.28 7.80
C GLY A 76 11.09 6.31 8.60
N THR A 77 9.81 6.62 8.80
CA THR A 77 8.79 5.65 9.26
C THR A 77 7.39 6.12 8.83
N MET A 78 6.84 5.52 7.77
CA MET A 78 5.41 5.64 7.45
C MET A 78 4.60 4.71 8.37
N ARG A 79 4.41 5.10 9.63
CA ARG A 79 3.28 4.60 10.44
C ARG A 79 2.76 5.71 11.33
N THR A 80 1.44 5.87 11.32
CA THR A 80 0.67 6.88 12.07
C THR A 80 0.67 8.30 11.49
N VAL A 81 0.80 8.43 10.16
CA VAL A 81 0.39 9.64 9.43
C VAL A 81 -0.83 9.32 8.57
N SER A 82 -1.89 8.82 9.19
CA SER A 82 -3.18 8.62 8.52
C SER A 82 -4.09 9.85 8.60
N ALA A 83 -3.60 10.99 9.09
CA ALA A 83 -4.35 12.25 9.15
C ALA A 83 -3.50 13.53 9.17
N VAL A 84 -2.17 13.47 8.97
CA VAL A 84 -1.37 14.68 8.73
C VAL A 84 -1.10 14.75 7.24
N CYS A 85 -1.80 15.66 6.59
CA CYS A 85 -1.76 15.94 5.17
C CYS A 85 -0.32 15.96 4.62
N LEU A 86 0.05 14.93 3.88
CA LEU A 86 1.12 15.05 2.89
C LEU A 86 0.49 15.38 1.53
N LEU A 87 -0.20 16.52 1.46
CA LEU A 87 -0.04 17.36 0.28
C LEU A 87 1.21 18.19 0.57
N ALA A 88 2.38 17.56 0.43
CA ALA A 88 3.51 18.36 -0.02
C ALA A 88 3.10 18.79 -1.43
N ALA A 89 2.48 19.96 -1.54
CA ALA A 89 2.49 20.68 -2.80
C ALA A 89 3.97 20.92 -3.08
N ILE A 90 4.61 20.00 -3.81
CA ILE A 90 5.84 20.30 -4.51
C ILE A 90 5.38 21.29 -5.59
N VAL A 91 5.37 22.57 -5.23
CA VAL A 91 5.38 23.65 -6.21
C VAL A 91 6.74 23.51 -6.90
N ALA A 92 6.81 22.72 -7.96
CA ALA A 92 8.00 22.66 -8.79
C ALA A 92 8.07 23.96 -9.59
N ALA A 93 8.77 24.95 -9.08
CA ALA A 93 9.27 26.05 -9.89
C ALA A 93 10.46 25.51 -10.70
N CYS A 94 10.24 25.05 -11.93
CA CYS A 94 11.32 24.82 -12.88
C CYS A 94 11.71 26.17 -13.51
N ALA A 95 12.92 26.66 -13.22
CA ALA A 95 13.59 27.67 -14.03
C ALA A 95 14.32 26.98 -15.22
N PRO A 96 14.49 27.64 -16.38
CA PRO A 96 15.14 27.05 -17.54
C PRO A 96 16.66 26.90 -17.35
N ALA A 97 17.23 25.95 -18.08
CA ALA A 97 18.59 25.43 -17.98
C ALA A 97 19.72 26.48 -17.95
N GLY A 98 20.75 26.23 -17.13
CA GLY A 98 22.05 26.91 -17.21
C GLY A 98 23.02 26.69 -16.03
N ALA A 99 23.94 25.72 -16.19
CA ALA A 99 25.27 25.57 -15.56
C ALA A 99 25.40 25.22 -14.03
N PRO A 100 26.48 24.51 -13.63
CA PRO A 100 26.46 23.52 -12.55
C PRO A 100 26.88 24.09 -11.18
N MET A 101 26.32 23.53 -10.10
CA MET A 101 26.85 23.72 -8.74
C MET A 101 27.31 22.39 -8.13
N THR A 102 28.60 22.33 -7.85
CA THR A 102 29.32 21.34 -7.03
C THR A 102 28.87 21.38 -5.57
N VAL A 103 28.64 20.20 -4.99
CA VAL A 103 28.26 19.99 -3.58
C VAL A 103 29.51 19.65 -2.75
N GLN A 104 29.74 20.36 -1.63
CA GLN A 104 30.65 19.94 -0.56
C GLN A 104 29.84 19.30 0.60
N PRO A 105 30.36 18.24 1.28
CA PRO A 105 29.68 17.56 2.38
C PRO A 105 29.94 18.22 3.77
N PRO A 106 29.12 17.91 4.80
CA PRO A 106 29.26 18.46 6.16
C PRO A 106 30.38 17.80 6.99
N PRO A 107 30.84 18.44 8.10
CA PRO A 107 32.07 18.06 8.82
C PRO A 107 31.84 16.97 9.89
N PRO A 108 32.91 16.24 10.30
CA PRO A 108 32.92 15.44 11.53
C PRO A 108 33.75 16.12 12.65
N ASP A 109 33.27 16.07 13.89
CA ASP A 109 34.06 16.36 15.11
C ASP A 109 34.69 15.05 15.63
N GLN A 110 35.99 14.82 15.37
CA GLN A 110 37.16 14.80 16.28
C GLN A 110 37.53 13.44 16.96
N PRO A 111 38.81 13.17 17.33
CA PRO A 111 40.09 13.66 16.76
C PRO A 111 41.22 12.58 16.60
N ALA A 112 42.31 13.03 15.92
CA ALA A 112 43.74 12.63 16.02
C ALA A 112 44.26 11.32 15.37
N ALA A 113 45.08 11.45 14.30
CA ALA A 113 46.55 11.35 14.37
C ALA A 113 47.24 11.45 12.98
N GLU A 114 48.17 12.41 12.90
CA GLU A 114 49.46 12.47 12.15
C GLU A 114 49.61 12.54 10.60
N ALA A 115 50.42 13.56 10.25
CA ALA A 115 51.38 13.71 9.15
C ALA A 115 50.98 14.48 7.86
N ALA A 116 51.61 15.66 7.69
CA ALA A 116 51.65 16.55 6.52
C ALA A 116 52.89 16.23 5.62
N PRO A 117 53.29 17.01 4.56
CA PRO A 117 52.75 18.26 3.99
C PRO A 117 52.83 18.48 2.44
N THR A 118 52.30 19.64 1.99
CA THR A 118 52.81 20.62 0.98
C THR A 118 52.21 20.85 -0.43
N ALA A 119 52.02 22.17 -0.70
CA ALA A 119 52.02 22.98 -1.96
C ALA A 119 50.70 23.12 -2.76
N GLY A 120 50.21 24.29 -3.23
CA GLY A 120 50.58 25.71 -3.12
C GLY A 120 50.01 26.59 -4.28
N LEU A 121 49.25 27.66 -3.95
CA LEU A 121 48.98 28.95 -4.67
C LEU A 121 47.99 29.01 -5.90
N PRO A 122 47.47 30.21 -6.32
CA PRO A 122 46.57 31.18 -5.66
C PRO A 122 45.34 31.59 -6.55
N PRO A 123 44.38 32.48 -6.11
CA PRO A 123 43.19 32.83 -6.90
C PRO A 123 43.29 34.19 -7.62
N THR A 124 42.68 34.32 -8.81
CA THR A 124 42.54 35.60 -9.53
C THR A 124 41.07 35.96 -9.81
N SER A 125 40.66 37.10 -9.24
CA SER A 125 39.74 38.15 -9.71
C SER A 125 38.70 37.87 -10.81
N THR A 126 37.43 38.01 -10.45
CA THR A 126 36.29 38.33 -11.35
C THR A 126 36.24 39.82 -11.70
N PRO A 127 35.80 40.20 -12.91
CA PRO A 127 35.21 41.52 -13.16
C PRO A 127 33.67 41.45 -13.26
N GLU A 128 33.00 42.44 -12.67
CA GLU A 128 31.59 42.77 -12.86
C GLU A 128 31.31 43.26 -14.30
N VAL A 129 30.15 42.89 -14.85
CA VAL A 129 29.48 43.69 -15.89
C VAL A 129 27.98 43.80 -15.58
N THR A 130 27.55 45.04 -15.48
CA THR A 130 26.20 45.54 -15.22
C THR A 130 25.27 45.35 -16.44
N LEU A 131 24.00 44.98 -16.20
CA LEU A 131 22.92 44.95 -17.20
C LEU A 131 21.83 45.99 -16.88
N LEU A 132 21.25 46.59 -17.92
CA LEU A 132 19.99 47.36 -17.93
C LEU A 132 19.22 47.03 -19.24
N PRO A 133 17.90 47.30 -19.37
CA PRO A 133 16.82 46.84 -18.51
C PRO A 133 15.60 46.25 -19.28
N ASP A 134 14.76 45.53 -18.52
CA ASP A 134 13.29 45.37 -18.58
C ASP A 134 12.56 44.83 -19.84
N GLY A 135 12.05 43.60 -19.68
CA GLY A 135 10.76 43.14 -20.18
C GLY A 135 9.79 42.85 -19.00
N PRO A 136 8.47 42.68 -19.23
CA PRO A 136 7.48 42.67 -18.16
C PRO A 136 7.75 41.55 -17.14
N LYS A 137 8.01 41.96 -15.89
CA LYS A 137 8.28 41.07 -14.77
C LYS A 137 7.02 40.25 -14.45
N ALA A 138 7.09 38.94 -14.65
CA ALA A 138 6.20 38.01 -13.97
C ALA A 138 6.26 38.27 -12.45
N PRO A 139 5.16 38.12 -11.70
CA PRO A 139 5.19 38.33 -10.26
C PRO A 139 6.21 37.37 -9.62
N PRO A 140 6.98 37.83 -8.61
CA PRO A 140 8.00 37.01 -7.99
C PRO A 140 7.34 35.80 -7.31
N ILE A 141 7.73 34.59 -7.72
CA ILE A 141 7.35 33.35 -7.08
C ILE A 141 8.12 33.27 -5.76
N SER A 142 7.44 33.29 -4.61
CA SER A 142 8.09 33.13 -3.32
C SER A 142 8.49 31.66 -3.11
N ASN A 143 9.72 31.42 -2.65
CA ASN A 143 10.23 30.08 -2.29
C ASN A 143 9.66 29.58 -0.94
N GLU A 144 8.44 29.95 -0.59
CA GLU A 144 7.83 29.64 0.71
C GLU A 144 7.01 28.35 0.62
N THR A 145 7.41 27.33 1.38
CA THR A 145 6.64 26.09 1.53
C THR A 145 5.56 26.26 2.59
N TRP A 146 4.32 25.91 2.26
CA TRP A 146 3.17 26.01 3.16
C TRP A 146 2.66 24.64 3.58
N LEU A 147 2.16 24.54 4.82
CA LEU A 147 1.41 23.38 5.30
C LEU A 147 -0.04 23.81 5.56
N ASN A 148 -0.99 23.20 4.84
CA ASN A 148 -2.42 23.39 5.06
C ASN A 148 -2.96 22.23 5.89
N THR A 149 -3.37 22.50 7.13
CA THR A 149 -4.02 21.52 8.01
C THR A 149 -5.54 21.58 7.83
N GLU A 150 -6.01 21.20 6.64
CA GLU A 150 -7.43 21.17 6.27
C GLU A 150 -7.86 19.73 5.97
N PRO A 151 -9.16 19.40 6.06
CA PRO A 151 -9.66 18.11 5.63
C PRO A 151 -9.36 17.84 4.14
N LEU A 152 -9.03 16.60 3.79
CA LEU A 152 -8.77 16.22 2.40
C LEU A 152 -10.09 15.95 1.64
N THR A 153 -10.93 16.98 1.54
CA THR A 153 -12.16 16.95 0.74
C THR A 153 -11.99 17.77 -0.55
N ALA A 154 -12.78 17.46 -1.58
CA ALA A 154 -12.75 18.25 -2.82
C ALA A 154 -13.05 19.74 -2.58
N GLU A 155 -13.96 20.08 -1.64
CA GLU A 155 -14.29 21.48 -1.32
C GLU A 155 -13.09 22.20 -0.72
N ASP A 156 -12.48 21.62 0.31
CA ASP A 156 -11.37 22.24 1.04
C ASP A 156 -10.13 22.37 0.15
N VAL A 157 -9.81 21.34 -0.63
CA VAL A 157 -8.67 21.36 -1.57
C VAL A 157 -8.89 22.37 -2.69
N LEU A 158 -10.10 22.48 -3.24
CA LEU A 158 -10.39 23.50 -4.26
C LEU A 158 -10.29 24.92 -3.71
N ASN A 159 -10.71 25.16 -2.46
CA ASN A 159 -10.52 26.48 -1.84
C ASN A 159 -9.03 26.84 -1.73
N VAL A 160 -8.17 25.88 -1.43
CA VAL A 160 -6.70 26.08 -1.42
C VAL A 160 -6.19 26.36 -2.83
N ILE A 161 -6.60 25.56 -3.84
CA ILE A 161 -6.19 25.75 -5.24
C ILE A 161 -6.64 27.11 -5.77
N ASP A 162 -7.86 27.54 -5.46
CA ASP A 162 -8.42 28.82 -5.89
C ASP A 162 -7.59 30.01 -5.36
N ILE A 163 -6.99 29.88 -4.17
CA ILE A 163 -6.15 30.90 -3.53
C ILE A 163 -4.69 30.81 -4.00
N GLU A 164 -4.10 29.62 -3.92
CA GLU A 164 -2.66 29.40 -4.12
C GLU A 164 -2.28 29.27 -5.60
N GLN A 165 -3.25 28.96 -6.48
CA GLN A 165 -3.07 28.78 -7.92
C GLN A 165 -1.81 27.94 -8.26
N PRO A 166 -1.70 26.71 -7.72
CA PRO A 166 -0.50 25.91 -7.89
C PRO A 166 -0.28 25.54 -9.35
N ALA A 167 0.98 25.43 -9.77
CA ALA A 167 1.33 24.94 -11.11
C ALA A 167 0.88 23.49 -11.33
N GLY A 168 0.81 22.69 -10.25
CA GLY A 168 0.50 21.28 -10.28
C GLY A 168 0.00 20.73 -8.97
N VAL A 169 -0.84 19.69 -9.04
CA VAL A 169 -1.40 18.97 -7.91
C VAL A 169 -1.14 17.48 -8.10
N LEU A 170 -0.49 16.84 -7.13
CA LEU A 170 -0.25 15.40 -7.10
C LEU A 170 -1.32 14.72 -6.26
N VAL A 171 -1.97 13.70 -6.83
CA VAL A 171 -3.03 12.92 -6.15
C VAL A 171 -2.65 11.45 -5.95
N GLN A 172 -1.53 11.01 -6.53
CA GLN A 172 -1.13 9.60 -6.64
C GLN A 172 -0.29 9.10 -5.45
N PHE A 173 -0.01 9.95 -4.46
CA PHE A 173 0.93 9.64 -3.37
C PHE A 173 0.25 9.40 -2.01
N GLY A 174 -0.97 9.90 -1.81
CA GLY A 174 -1.65 9.88 -0.51
C GLY A 174 -2.63 8.72 -0.32
N GLY A 175 -2.50 7.64 -1.09
CA GLY A 175 -3.45 6.53 -1.09
C GLY A 175 -4.81 6.92 -1.68
N GLN A 176 -5.89 6.29 -1.23
CA GLN A 176 -7.19 6.47 -1.89
C GLN A 176 -7.86 7.82 -1.63
N THR A 177 -7.68 8.42 -0.46
CA THR A 177 -8.38 9.67 -0.12
C THR A 177 -8.19 10.76 -1.19
N PRO A 178 -6.96 11.08 -1.66
CA PRO A 178 -6.78 12.01 -2.77
C PRO A 178 -7.27 11.47 -4.13
N LEU A 179 -7.17 10.15 -4.39
CA LEU A 179 -7.70 9.55 -5.62
C LEU A 179 -9.23 9.72 -5.75
N ASN A 180 -9.96 9.48 -4.65
CA ASN A 180 -11.42 9.60 -4.61
C ASN A 180 -11.93 11.02 -4.91
N ILE A 181 -11.11 12.05 -4.70
CA ILE A 181 -11.46 13.43 -5.03
C ILE A 181 -10.87 13.89 -6.36
N ALA A 182 -9.95 13.15 -6.97
CA ALA A 182 -9.19 13.57 -8.15
C ALA A 182 -10.09 13.98 -9.32
N ARG A 183 -11.12 13.19 -9.63
CA ARG A 183 -12.10 13.50 -10.68
C ARG A 183 -12.88 14.78 -10.41
N ALA A 184 -13.24 15.04 -9.15
CA ALA A 184 -13.92 16.28 -8.76
C ALA A 184 -12.98 17.49 -8.88
N LEU A 185 -11.71 17.34 -8.52
CA LEU A 185 -10.69 18.38 -8.68
C LEU A 185 -10.46 18.70 -10.16
N GLN A 186 -10.24 17.67 -10.98
CA GLN A 186 -10.02 17.81 -12.43
C GLN A 186 -11.22 18.47 -13.12
N SER A 187 -12.45 18.03 -12.79
CA SER A 187 -13.69 18.62 -13.34
C SER A 187 -13.87 20.10 -12.96
N ALA A 188 -13.25 20.54 -11.87
CA ALA A 188 -13.25 21.92 -11.42
C ALA A 188 -12.07 22.75 -11.99
N GLY A 189 -11.21 22.15 -12.82
CA GLY A 189 -10.08 22.82 -13.47
C GLY A 189 -8.76 22.74 -12.70
N ALA A 190 -8.63 21.88 -11.68
CA ALA A 190 -7.37 21.70 -10.97
C ALA A 190 -6.27 21.12 -11.90
N PRO A 191 -5.03 21.65 -11.86
CA PRO A 191 -3.94 21.17 -12.69
C PRO A 191 -3.33 19.88 -12.10
N ILE A 192 -3.95 18.74 -12.36
CA ILE A 192 -3.44 17.44 -11.89
C ILE A 192 -2.18 17.06 -12.69
N TRP A 193 -1.07 16.81 -11.99
CA TRP A 193 0.20 16.35 -12.58
C TRP A 193 0.38 14.84 -12.47
N GLY A 194 1.27 14.28 -13.28
CA GLY A 194 1.57 12.85 -13.30
C GLY A 194 0.54 12.04 -14.08
N THR A 195 0.29 10.81 -13.64
CA THR A 195 -0.67 9.92 -14.29
C THR A 195 -2.08 10.54 -14.27
N SER A 196 -2.76 10.52 -15.41
CA SER A 196 -4.05 11.18 -15.57
C SER A 196 -5.15 10.49 -14.76
N VAL A 197 -6.19 11.25 -14.40
CA VAL A 197 -7.35 10.71 -13.69
C VAL A 197 -8.04 9.62 -14.51
N GLU A 198 -8.12 9.79 -15.82
CA GLU A 198 -8.72 8.81 -16.74
C GLU A 198 -7.95 7.50 -16.77
N THR A 199 -6.63 7.56 -16.63
CA THR A 199 -5.74 6.39 -16.58
C THR A 199 -5.89 5.66 -15.24
N ILE A 200 -5.98 6.40 -14.14
CA ILE A 200 -6.26 5.85 -12.82
C ILE A 200 -7.60 5.12 -12.84
N ASP A 201 -8.65 5.79 -13.33
CA ASP A 201 -9.99 5.21 -13.42
C ASP A 201 -10.06 4.04 -14.42
N LEU A 202 -9.21 4.02 -15.46
CA LEU A 202 -9.11 2.88 -16.37
C LEU A 202 -8.59 1.63 -15.66
N ALA A 203 -7.62 1.78 -14.77
CA ALA A 203 -7.02 0.68 -14.05
C ALA A 203 -7.91 0.17 -12.90
N GLU A 204 -8.72 1.05 -12.29
CA GLU A 204 -9.70 0.67 -11.27
C GLU A 204 -10.99 0.04 -11.88
N ASP A 205 -11.34 0.40 -13.12
CA ASP A 205 -12.49 -0.16 -13.84
C ASP A 205 -12.17 -1.54 -14.44
N ARG A 206 -12.84 -2.59 -13.95
CA ARG A 206 -12.54 -3.97 -14.31
C ARG A 206 -12.78 -4.27 -15.80
N GLU A 207 -13.84 -3.76 -16.40
CA GLU A 207 -14.14 -4.03 -17.82
C GLU A 207 -13.09 -3.37 -18.72
N ARG A 208 -12.77 -2.11 -18.44
CA ARG A 208 -11.77 -1.36 -19.21
C ARG A 208 -10.36 -1.92 -19.00
N PHE A 209 -10.03 -2.33 -17.78
CA PHE A 209 -8.76 -2.98 -17.47
C PHE A 209 -8.65 -4.33 -18.18
N ASN A 210 -9.66 -5.19 -18.13
CA ASN A 210 -9.64 -6.50 -18.78
C ASN A 210 -9.49 -6.36 -20.30
N ALA A 211 -10.22 -5.44 -20.92
CA ALA A 211 -10.08 -5.17 -22.36
C ALA A 211 -8.68 -4.68 -22.74
N LEU A 212 -8.03 -3.90 -21.87
CA LEU A 212 -6.64 -3.49 -22.07
C LEU A 212 -5.69 -4.69 -22.02
N ILE A 213 -5.82 -5.52 -20.99
CA ILE A 213 -4.94 -6.68 -20.74
C ILE A 213 -5.11 -7.74 -21.83
N GLU A 214 -6.35 -7.99 -22.28
CA GLU A 214 -6.65 -8.88 -23.40
C GLU A 214 -6.02 -8.37 -24.71
N ARG A 215 -6.14 -7.07 -25.00
CA ARG A 215 -5.47 -6.46 -26.17
C ARG A 215 -3.94 -6.56 -26.09
N LEU A 216 -3.39 -6.60 -24.89
CA LEU A 216 -1.97 -6.82 -24.65
C LEU A 216 -1.61 -8.31 -24.64
N ASP A 217 -2.53 -9.25 -24.85
CA ASP A 217 -2.22 -10.69 -24.80
C ASP A 217 -1.46 -11.09 -23.52
N ILE A 218 -1.89 -10.52 -22.38
CA ILE A 218 -1.31 -10.80 -21.06
C ILE A 218 -2.31 -11.68 -20.30
N PRO A 219 -1.91 -12.85 -19.77
CA PRO A 219 -2.81 -13.73 -19.02
C PRO A 219 -3.39 -13.06 -17.78
N GLN A 220 -4.68 -13.26 -17.57
CA GLN A 220 -5.41 -12.82 -16.38
C GLN A 220 -6.25 -13.99 -15.83
N PRO A 221 -6.49 -14.08 -14.52
CA PRO A 221 -7.44 -15.06 -13.99
C PRO A 221 -8.82 -14.84 -14.61
N ALA A 222 -9.51 -15.95 -14.96
CA ALA A 222 -10.88 -15.87 -15.45
C ALA A 222 -11.77 -15.16 -14.42
N GLY A 223 -12.62 -14.25 -14.85
CA GLY A 223 -13.45 -13.48 -13.92
C GLY A 223 -14.70 -12.89 -14.56
N GLY A 224 -15.44 -12.12 -13.75
CA GLY A 224 -16.62 -11.40 -14.20
C GLY A 224 -17.15 -10.45 -13.13
N THR A 225 -18.11 -9.63 -13.54
CA THR A 225 -18.85 -8.71 -12.69
C THR A 225 -20.28 -9.19 -12.51
N ALA A 226 -20.87 -8.92 -11.35
CA ALA A 226 -22.26 -9.22 -11.08
C ALA A 226 -22.96 -8.06 -10.37
N THR A 227 -24.18 -7.77 -10.80
CA THR A 227 -25.07 -6.72 -10.27
C THR A 227 -26.31 -7.29 -9.58
N SER A 228 -26.46 -8.61 -9.58
CA SER A 228 -27.48 -9.32 -8.83
C SER A 228 -26.95 -10.64 -8.24
N ARG A 229 -27.66 -11.17 -7.24
CA ARG A 229 -27.30 -12.45 -6.59
C ARG A 229 -27.29 -13.61 -7.58
N GLN A 230 -28.27 -13.64 -8.48
CA GLN A 230 -28.38 -14.69 -9.48
C GLN A 230 -27.23 -14.62 -10.47
N GLU A 231 -26.93 -13.43 -10.97
CA GLU A 231 -25.79 -13.20 -11.86
C GLU A 231 -24.46 -13.58 -11.19
N ALA A 232 -24.28 -13.29 -9.91
CA ALA A 232 -23.08 -13.66 -9.16
C ALA A 232 -22.86 -15.18 -9.12
N LEU A 233 -23.93 -15.96 -8.88
CA LEU A 233 -23.87 -17.42 -8.89
C LEU A 233 -23.59 -17.97 -10.30
N GLU A 234 -24.21 -17.38 -11.33
CA GLU A 234 -23.96 -17.76 -12.72
C GLU A 234 -22.51 -17.50 -13.13
N VAL A 235 -21.97 -16.33 -12.79
CA VAL A 235 -20.57 -15.98 -13.02
C VAL A 235 -19.64 -16.92 -12.27
N ALA A 236 -19.89 -17.20 -10.99
CA ALA A 236 -19.04 -18.09 -10.20
C ALA A 236 -19.01 -19.53 -10.74
N ARG A 237 -20.15 -20.06 -11.20
CA ARG A 237 -20.22 -21.39 -11.84
C ARG A 237 -19.47 -21.43 -13.18
N ARG A 238 -19.55 -20.36 -13.97
CA ARG A 238 -18.82 -20.23 -15.24
C ARG A 238 -17.30 -20.14 -15.02
N VAL A 239 -16.88 -19.36 -14.02
CA VAL A 239 -15.46 -19.19 -13.66
C VAL A 239 -14.90 -20.44 -12.98
N GLY A 240 -15.73 -21.12 -12.18
CA GLY A 240 -15.38 -22.31 -11.41
C GLY A 240 -14.79 -21.99 -10.04
N TYR A 241 -15.19 -22.74 -9.02
CA TYR A 241 -14.70 -22.60 -7.64
C TYR A 241 -13.32 -23.24 -7.41
N PRO A 242 -12.50 -22.71 -6.49
CA PRO A 242 -12.76 -21.54 -5.66
C PRO A 242 -12.69 -20.20 -6.42
N VAL A 243 -13.46 -19.22 -5.96
CA VAL A 243 -13.48 -17.85 -6.48
C VAL A 243 -13.17 -16.84 -5.38
N LEU A 244 -12.48 -15.77 -5.74
CA LEU A 244 -12.27 -14.59 -4.92
C LEU A 244 -13.38 -13.59 -5.25
N VAL A 245 -14.18 -13.23 -4.25
CA VAL A 245 -15.23 -12.22 -4.39
C VAL A 245 -14.79 -10.91 -3.75
N ARG A 246 -15.07 -9.79 -4.43
CA ARG A 246 -14.76 -8.45 -3.93
C ARG A 246 -15.83 -7.44 -4.32
N PRO A 247 -16.27 -6.57 -3.39
CA PRO A 247 -17.02 -5.38 -3.76
C PRO A 247 -16.14 -4.45 -4.59
N SER A 248 -16.69 -3.75 -5.58
CA SER A 248 -15.91 -2.74 -6.33
C SER A 248 -15.61 -1.50 -5.47
N TYR A 249 -14.55 -0.77 -5.82
CA TYR A 249 -14.11 0.50 -5.18
C TYR A 249 -13.76 0.41 -3.68
N VAL A 250 -13.14 -0.71 -3.25
CA VAL A 250 -12.66 -0.92 -1.87
C VAL A 250 -11.13 -1.01 -1.80
N LEU A 251 -10.54 -0.62 -0.66
CA LEU A 251 -9.10 -0.79 -0.39
C LEU A 251 -8.82 -1.86 0.64
N GLY A 252 -7.59 -2.36 0.59
CA GLY A 252 -7.07 -3.29 1.58
C GLY A 252 -7.80 -4.63 1.56
N GLY A 253 -8.44 -4.94 0.43
CA GLY A 253 -9.35 -6.07 0.28
C GLY A 253 -10.52 -6.08 1.26
N ARG A 254 -11.03 -4.92 1.66
CA ARG A 254 -12.16 -4.84 2.58
C ARG A 254 -13.39 -5.53 1.98
N GLY A 255 -13.93 -6.50 2.73
CA GLY A 255 -15.03 -7.33 2.24
C GLY A 255 -14.62 -8.31 1.14
N MET A 256 -13.34 -8.63 0.98
CA MET A 256 -12.93 -9.72 0.09
C MET A 256 -13.09 -11.06 0.78
N ALA A 257 -13.53 -12.08 0.05
CA ALA A 257 -13.64 -13.43 0.57
C ALA A 257 -13.27 -14.48 -0.47
N LEU A 258 -12.62 -15.54 -0.02
CA LEU A 258 -12.43 -16.77 -0.80
C LEU A 258 -13.64 -17.66 -0.61
N VAL A 259 -14.30 -18.00 -1.71
CA VAL A 259 -15.55 -18.76 -1.71
C VAL A 259 -15.33 -20.07 -2.45
N PHE A 260 -15.81 -21.18 -1.88
CA PHE A 260 -15.53 -22.54 -2.38
C PHE A 260 -16.74 -23.24 -3.01
N ASP A 261 -17.94 -22.71 -2.79
CA ASP A 261 -19.18 -23.27 -3.33
C ASP A 261 -20.31 -22.22 -3.39
N ASP A 262 -21.42 -22.60 -4.04
CA ASP A 262 -22.61 -21.77 -4.20
C ASP A 262 -23.23 -21.35 -2.86
N ALA A 263 -23.25 -22.24 -1.86
CA ALA A 263 -23.90 -21.99 -0.58
C ALA A 263 -23.14 -20.91 0.20
N MET A 264 -21.82 -21.01 0.19
CA MET A 264 -20.93 -20.02 0.77
C MET A 264 -21.01 -18.68 0.02
N LEU A 265 -21.11 -18.70 -1.32
CA LEU A 265 -21.29 -17.47 -2.10
C LEU A 265 -22.58 -16.76 -1.73
N ALA A 266 -23.69 -17.50 -1.70
CA ALA A 266 -25.00 -16.98 -1.35
C ALA A 266 -25.02 -16.35 0.04
N SER A 267 -24.48 -17.05 1.04
CA SER A 267 -24.38 -16.52 2.41
C SER A 267 -23.53 -15.25 2.47
N TRP A 268 -22.41 -15.23 1.77
CA TRP A 268 -21.52 -14.07 1.74
C TRP A 268 -22.20 -12.85 1.11
N LEU A 269 -22.88 -13.03 -0.03
CA LEU A 269 -23.62 -11.98 -0.72
C LEU A 269 -24.74 -11.39 0.16
N ASP A 270 -25.51 -12.25 0.84
CA ASP A 270 -26.61 -11.80 1.70
C ASP A 270 -26.13 -10.98 2.91
N GLU A 271 -24.94 -11.29 3.42
CA GLU A 271 -24.35 -10.59 4.57
C GLU A 271 -23.63 -9.28 4.19
N HIS A 272 -22.98 -9.24 3.02
CA HIS A 272 -22.04 -8.17 2.69
C HIS A 272 -22.50 -7.23 1.57
N ILE A 273 -23.47 -7.63 0.74
CA ILE A 273 -23.86 -6.87 -0.46
C ILE A 273 -25.28 -6.36 -0.34
N THR A 274 -25.43 -5.04 -0.51
CA THR A 274 -26.72 -4.41 -0.78
C THR A 274 -26.81 -4.10 -2.27
N TRP A 275 -27.74 -4.74 -2.96
CA TRP A 275 -27.95 -4.55 -4.40
C TRP A 275 -28.47 -3.14 -4.74
N GLY A 276 -28.09 -2.62 -5.90
CA GLY A 276 -28.37 -1.24 -6.34
C GLY A 276 -27.19 -0.26 -6.19
N GLY A 277 -26.03 -0.76 -5.74
CA GLY A 277 -24.77 -0.02 -5.67
C GLY A 277 -23.77 -0.44 -6.77
N HIS A 278 -22.50 -0.57 -6.38
CA HIS A 278 -21.43 -1.01 -7.28
C HIS A 278 -21.49 -2.53 -7.56
N PRO A 279 -20.99 -3.01 -8.71
CA PRO A 279 -20.94 -4.43 -9.01
C PRO A 279 -20.01 -5.18 -8.06
N VAL A 280 -20.26 -6.48 -7.91
CA VAL A 280 -19.37 -7.44 -7.25
C VAL A 280 -18.47 -8.05 -8.32
N LEU A 281 -17.17 -8.10 -8.06
CA LEU A 281 -16.20 -8.78 -8.93
C LEU A 281 -15.96 -10.19 -8.40
N ILE A 282 -15.95 -11.15 -9.31
CA ILE A 282 -15.77 -12.57 -9.03
C ILE A 282 -14.64 -13.06 -9.93
N ASP A 283 -13.51 -13.36 -9.33
CA ASP A 283 -12.29 -13.77 -10.03
C ASP A 283 -11.92 -15.20 -9.62
N ARG A 284 -11.37 -16.00 -10.56
CA ARG A 284 -10.85 -17.33 -10.29
C ARG A 284 -9.76 -17.20 -9.24
N PHE A 285 -9.89 -17.93 -8.13
CA PHE A 285 -8.83 -17.97 -7.15
C PHE A 285 -7.70 -18.87 -7.65
N LEU A 286 -6.51 -18.31 -7.79
CA LEU A 286 -5.29 -19.04 -8.12
C LEU A 286 -4.71 -19.65 -6.84
N ASP A 287 -5.26 -20.81 -6.46
CA ASP A 287 -4.79 -21.57 -5.30
C ASP A 287 -3.34 -22.02 -5.48
N ASP A 288 -2.55 -22.16 -4.41
CA ASP A 288 -1.12 -22.52 -4.43
C ASP A 288 -0.29 -21.75 -5.50
N ALA A 289 -0.48 -20.44 -5.63
CA ALA A 289 0.26 -19.58 -6.55
C ALA A 289 1.26 -18.66 -5.81
N PHE A 290 2.41 -18.38 -6.42
CA PHE A 290 3.32 -17.35 -5.90
C PHE A 290 2.80 -15.96 -6.27
N GLU A 291 2.70 -15.07 -5.29
CA GLU A 291 2.36 -13.66 -5.55
C GLU A 291 3.64 -12.81 -5.68
N VAL A 292 3.62 -11.85 -6.60
CA VAL A 292 4.73 -10.95 -6.90
C VAL A 292 4.24 -9.53 -7.01
N ASP A 293 4.86 -8.62 -6.27
CA ASP A 293 4.68 -7.18 -6.41
C ASP A 293 5.81 -6.59 -7.26
N VAL A 294 5.48 -5.66 -8.15
CA VAL A 294 6.45 -4.90 -8.92
C VAL A 294 6.17 -3.42 -8.78
N ASP A 295 7.12 -2.67 -8.24
CA ASP A 295 7.08 -1.21 -8.25
C ASP A 295 7.93 -0.69 -9.41
N ALA A 296 7.39 0.20 -10.22
CA ALA A 296 8.04 0.74 -11.40
C ALA A 296 7.74 2.23 -11.61
N LEU A 297 8.61 2.88 -12.38
CA LEU A 297 8.46 4.27 -12.83
C LEU A 297 8.25 4.29 -14.35
N CYS A 298 7.37 5.17 -14.80
CA CYS A 298 7.16 5.43 -16.23
C CYS A 298 7.15 6.94 -16.47
N ASP A 299 7.79 7.41 -17.54
CA ASP A 299 7.75 8.82 -17.99
C ASP A 299 6.83 9.02 -19.20
N GLY A 300 6.04 8.01 -19.54
CA GLY A 300 5.17 7.95 -20.73
C GLY A 300 5.86 7.36 -21.97
N GLN A 301 7.18 7.20 -21.97
CA GLN A 301 7.96 6.62 -23.07
C GLN A 301 8.72 5.37 -22.60
N HIS A 302 9.45 5.50 -21.50
CA HIS A 302 10.26 4.45 -20.88
C HIS A 302 9.60 3.98 -19.59
N VAL A 303 9.85 2.71 -19.26
CA VAL A 303 9.45 2.09 -18.00
C VAL A 303 10.70 1.49 -17.39
N THR A 304 11.01 1.89 -16.15
CA THR A 304 12.10 1.29 -15.36
C THR A 304 11.51 0.66 -14.12
N ILE A 305 11.84 -0.62 -13.91
CA ILE A 305 11.43 -1.35 -12.71
C ILE A 305 12.29 -0.89 -11.55
N GLY A 306 11.63 -0.49 -10.46
CA GLY A 306 12.27 -0.15 -9.20
C GLY A 306 12.63 -1.39 -8.40
N GLY A 307 11.72 -2.39 -8.36
CA GLY A 307 11.99 -3.65 -7.68
C GLY A 307 10.90 -4.68 -7.90
N ILE A 308 11.31 -5.95 -7.98
CA ILE A 308 10.44 -7.12 -8.06
C ILE A 308 10.51 -7.81 -6.70
N MET A 309 9.35 -7.97 -6.07
CA MET A 309 9.22 -8.49 -4.71
C MET A 309 8.42 -9.78 -4.75
N GLN A 310 9.04 -10.88 -4.38
CA GLN A 310 8.34 -12.15 -4.20
C GLN A 310 7.67 -12.17 -2.83
N HIS A 311 6.39 -12.53 -2.75
CA HIS A 311 5.76 -12.81 -1.46
C HIS A 311 6.20 -14.17 -0.92
N ILE A 312 6.29 -14.27 0.41
CA ILE A 312 6.54 -15.54 1.08
C ILE A 312 5.24 -16.32 1.15
N GLU A 313 4.17 -15.68 1.61
CA GLU A 313 2.81 -16.20 1.55
C GLU A 313 2.36 -16.44 0.10
N GLU A 314 1.46 -17.40 -0.07
CA GLU A 314 0.82 -17.70 -1.36
C GLU A 314 -0.31 -16.70 -1.65
N ALA A 315 -0.68 -16.60 -2.93
CA ALA A 315 -1.78 -15.74 -3.38
C ALA A 315 -3.06 -16.03 -2.58
N GLY A 316 -3.78 -14.97 -2.22
CA GLY A 316 -4.97 -15.05 -1.37
C GLY A 316 -4.75 -14.60 0.07
N ILE A 317 -3.50 -14.36 0.45
CA ILE A 317 -3.16 -13.51 1.59
C ILE A 317 -2.83 -12.12 1.02
N HIS A 318 -3.47 -11.08 1.55
CA HIS A 318 -3.31 -9.73 1.06
C HIS A 318 -1.84 -9.28 1.12
N SER A 319 -1.30 -8.71 0.04
CA SER A 319 0.08 -8.20 -0.09
C SER A 319 0.60 -7.38 1.11
N GLY A 320 -0.26 -6.53 1.67
CA GLY A 320 0.01 -5.77 2.89
C GLY A 320 0.34 -6.62 4.13
N ASP A 321 -0.24 -7.81 4.27
CA ASP A 321 -0.04 -8.75 5.38
C ASP A 321 1.01 -9.82 5.07
N SER A 322 1.30 -10.05 3.80
CA SER A 322 2.37 -10.96 3.37
C SER A 322 3.75 -10.40 3.70
N ALA A 323 4.66 -11.27 4.11
CA ALA A 323 6.07 -10.99 4.03
C ALA A 323 6.50 -11.01 2.56
N CYS A 324 7.46 -10.17 2.19
CA CYS A 324 8.00 -10.18 0.84
C CYS A 324 9.50 -10.00 0.82
N VAL A 325 10.13 -10.47 -0.25
CA VAL A 325 11.58 -10.49 -0.41
C VAL A 325 12.00 -9.87 -1.73
N LEU A 326 13.04 -9.04 -1.65
CA LEU A 326 13.72 -8.42 -2.76
C LEU A 326 15.23 -8.73 -2.64
N PRO A 327 15.87 -9.35 -3.64
CA PRO A 327 15.28 -9.87 -4.88
C PRO A 327 14.50 -11.18 -4.66
N PRO A 328 13.69 -11.63 -5.63
CA PRO A 328 13.04 -12.94 -5.57
C PRO A 328 14.04 -14.08 -5.37
N TYR A 329 13.69 -15.10 -4.57
CA TYR A 329 14.61 -16.17 -4.17
C TYR A 329 14.20 -17.57 -4.65
N LYS A 330 12.92 -17.78 -5.01
CA LYS A 330 12.43 -19.06 -5.57
C LYS A 330 11.86 -18.96 -6.97
N ILE A 331 11.65 -17.74 -7.48
CA ILE A 331 11.10 -17.54 -8.82
C ILE A 331 12.21 -17.71 -9.84
N SER A 332 11.97 -18.50 -10.88
CA SER A 332 12.95 -18.72 -11.95
C SER A 332 13.17 -17.44 -12.77
N LEU A 333 14.37 -17.30 -13.34
CA LEU A 333 14.69 -16.15 -14.20
C LEU A 333 13.72 -16.06 -15.40
N TYR A 334 13.24 -17.20 -15.92
CA TYR A 334 12.23 -17.24 -16.97
C TYR A 334 10.97 -16.45 -16.62
N HIS A 335 10.37 -16.70 -15.45
CA HIS A 335 9.19 -15.96 -15.01
C HIS A 335 9.50 -14.49 -14.68
N ILE A 336 10.70 -14.21 -14.15
CA ILE A 336 11.11 -12.83 -13.87
C ILE A 336 11.18 -12.01 -15.18
N GLU A 337 11.72 -12.57 -16.27
CA GLU A 337 11.74 -11.87 -17.56
C GLU A 337 10.34 -11.63 -18.13
N ILE A 338 9.41 -12.57 -17.98
CA ILE A 338 8.01 -12.37 -18.36
C ILE A 338 7.37 -11.22 -17.55
N ILE A 339 7.61 -11.20 -16.23
CA ILE A 339 7.13 -10.13 -15.35
C ILE A 339 7.70 -8.77 -15.79
N ARG A 340 8.98 -8.72 -16.17
CA ARG A 340 9.61 -7.50 -16.69
C ARG A 340 8.96 -7.02 -17.98
N GLU A 341 8.77 -7.92 -18.93
CA GLU A 341 8.13 -7.64 -20.21
C GLU A 341 6.70 -7.11 -20.01
N TYR A 342 5.88 -7.81 -19.23
CA TYR A 342 4.50 -7.42 -18.94
C TYR A 342 4.45 -6.05 -18.26
N THR A 343 5.33 -5.80 -17.29
CA THR A 343 5.39 -4.52 -16.57
C THR A 343 5.69 -3.36 -17.51
N GLN A 344 6.63 -3.55 -18.44
CA GLN A 344 6.96 -2.53 -19.43
C GLN A 344 5.80 -2.28 -20.41
N ARG A 345 5.16 -3.35 -20.90
CA ARG A 345 4.04 -3.26 -21.84
C ARG A 345 2.83 -2.56 -21.22
N ILE A 346 2.47 -2.94 -20.00
CA ILE A 346 1.37 -2.34 -19.24
C ILE A 346 1.65 -0.87 -18.95
N GLY A 347 2.84 -0.54 -18.41
CA GLY A 347 3.20 0.83 -18.05
C GLY A 347 3.16 1.79 -19.24
N LYS A 348 3.62 1.34 -20.42
CA LYS A 348 3.55 2.08 -21.69
C LYS A 348 2.12 2.21 -22.20
N ALA A 349 1.34 1.13 -22.19
CA ALA A 349 -0.03 1.13 -22.70
C ALA A 349 -0.97 2.03 -21.87
N LEU A 350 -0.74 2.11 -20.56
CA LEU A 350 -1.43 3.04 -19.66
C LEU A 350 -0.90 4.48 -19.74
N GLN A 351 0.24 4.72 -20.39
CA GLN A 351 0.90 6.03 -20.43
C GLN A 351 1.12 6.62 -19.02
N VAL A 352 1.52 5.77 -18.07
CA VAL A 352 1.79 6.19 -16.69
C VAL A 352 2.85 7.30 -16.68
N LYS A 353 2.67 8.30 -15.81
CA LYS A 353 3.64 9.38 -15.57
C LYS A 353 3.93 9.46 -14.07
N GLY A 354 4.96 8.75 -13.64
CA GLY A 354 5.35 8.60 -12.25
C GLY A 354 5.35 7.13 -11.83
N LEU A 355 4.93 6.87 -10.59
CA LEU A 355 4.89 5.53 -9.99
C LEU A 355 3.67 4.74 -10.44
N PHE A 356 3.87 3.45 -10.61
CA PHE A 356 2.83 2.45 -10.64
C PHE A 356 3.31 1.15 -10.01
N ASN A 357 2.35 0.34 -9.58
CA ASN A 357 2.56 -0.98 -9.01
C ASN A 357 1.73 -2.00 -9.80
N ILE A 358 2.28 -3.20 -9.97
CA ILE A 358 1.57 -4.33 -10.56
C ILE A 358 1.72 -5.54 -9.64
N GLN A 359 0.60 -6.22 -9.39
CA GLN A 359 0.57 -7.50 -8.72
C GLN A 359 0.40 -8.63 -9.74
N TYR A 360 1.26 -9.64 -9.64
CA TYR A 360 1.20 -10.84 -10.45
C TYR A 360 1.02 -12.08 -9.58
N ALA A 361 0.51 -13.15 -10.18
CA ALA A 361 0.54 -14.49 -9.63
C ALA A 361 1.22 -15.45 -10.61
N ILE A 362 2.00 -16.40 -10.11
CA ILE A 362 2.61 -17.46 -10.91
C ILE A 362 1.97 -18.79 -10.52
N LYS A 363 1.30 -19.42 -11.48
CA LYS A 363 0.61 -20.70 -11.30
C LYS A 363 0.81 -21.55 -12.54
N ASP A 364 1.22 -22.81 -12.35
CA ASP A 364 1.40 -23.79 -13.43
C ASP A 364 2.26 -23.25 -14.59
N GLU A 365 3.38 -22.57 -14.25
CA GLU A 365 4.32 -21.90 -15.17
C GLU A 365 3.73 -20.72 -15.97
N ILE A 366 2.55 -20.22 -15.60
CA ILE A 366 1.91 -19.06 -16.22
C ILE A 366 1.97 -17.86 -15.27
N VAL A 367 2.42 -16.72 -15.79
CA VAL A 367 2.38 -15.42 -15.09
C VAL A 367 1.06 -14.73 -15.40
N TYR A 368 0.23 -14.56 -14.37
CA TYR A 368 -1.05 -13.87 -14.42
C TYR A 368 -0.94 -12.46 -13.85
N VAL A 369 -1.55 -11.47 -14.48
CA VAL A 369 -1.75 -10.13 -13.89
C VAL A 369 -3.00 -10.12 -13.01
N LEU A 370 -2.85 -9.68 -11.76
CA LEU A 370 -3.96 -9.57 -10.80
C LEU A 370 -4.60 -8.18 -10.86
N GLU A 371 -3.78 -7.16 -10.64
CA GLU A 371 -4.17 -5.76 -10.64
C GLU A 371 -3.01 -4.82 -10.98
N VAL A 372 -3.35 -3.61 -11.43
CA VAL A 372 -2.40 -2.53 -11.69
C VAL A 372 -2.87 -1.30 -10.93
N ASN A 373 -1.97 -0.72 -10.14
CA ASN A 373 -2.18 0.47 -9.36
C ASN A 373 -1.33 1.60 -9.96
N PRO A 374 -1.87 2.48 -10.83
CA PRO A 374 -1.13 3.58 -11.47
C PRO A 374 -0.86 4.76 -10.52
N ARG A 375 -0.37 4.43 -9.32
CA ARG A 375 -0.08 5.33 -8.20
C ARG A 375 1.04 4.75 -7.34
N ALA A 376 1.48 5.50 -6.33
CA ALA A 376 2.37 4.97 -5.32
C ALA A 376 1.69 3.81 -4.56
N SER A 377 2.44 2.72 -4.39
CA SER A 377 2.09 1.61 -3.52
C SER A 377 2.71 1.80 -2.14
N ARG A 378 2.30 0.94 -1.20
CA ARG A 378 2.89 0.90 0.14
C ARG A 378 4.32 0.36 0.16
N THR A 379 4.73 -0.37 -0.87
CA THR A 379 6.05 -1.04 -0.96
C THR A 379 7.14 -0.11 -1.48
N VAL A 380 6.79 1.04 -2.06
CA VAL A 380 7.75 2.03 -2.58
C VAL A 380 8.83 2.44 -1.57
N PRO A 381 8.53 2.72 -0.28
CA PRO A 381 9.56 3.00 0.72
C PRO A 381 10.52 1.83 0.95
N PHE A 382 10.00 0.59 1.01
CA PHE A 382 10.82 -0.62 1.16
C PHE A 382 11.75 -0.80 -0.04
N VAL A 383 11.23 -0.71 -1.27
CA VAL A 383 12.03 -0.80 -2.50
C VAL A 383 13.06 0.32 -2.56
N SER A 384 12.69 1.55 -2.21
CA SER A 384 13.60 2.69 -2.22
C SER A 384 14.76 2.50 -1.22
N LYS A 385 14.48 1.91 -0.06
CA LYS A 385 15.52 1.61 0.94
C LYS A 385 16.42 0.44 0.51
N ALA A 386 15.86 -0.60 -0.09
CA ALA A 386 16.61 -1.76 -0.55
C ALA A 386 17.55 -1.41 -1.72
N THR A 387 17.08 -0.56 -2.64
CA THR A 387 17.81 -0.19 -3.86
C THR A 387 18.70 1.04 -3.70
N GLY A 388 18.45 1.86 -2.68
CA GLY A 388 19.10 3.17 -2.53
C GLY A 388 18.55 4.26 -3.46
N HIS A 389 17.52 3.97 -4.27
CA HIS A 389 16.91 4.94 -5.19
C HIS A 389 15.63 5.55 -4.61
N PRO A 390 15.49 6.89 -4.56
CA PRO A 390 14.32 7.55 -3.99
C PRO A 390 13.16 7.60 -4.99
N LEU A 391 12.50 6.47 -5.22
CA LEU A 391 11.49 6.31 -6.28
C LEU A 391 10.34 7.32 -6.20
N ALA A 392 9.88 7.66 -5.00
CA ALA A 392 8.84 8.68 -4.81
C ALA A 392 9.28 10.07 -5.28
N ARG A 393 10.55 10.43 -5.05
CA ARG A 393 11.13 11.69 -5.53
C ARG A 393 11.21 11.71 -7.05
N TYR A 394 11.64 10.59 -7.64
CA TYR A 394 11.70 10.43 -9.10
C TYR A 394 10.32 10.55 -9.74
N ALA A 395 9.29 9.90 -9.18
CA ALA A 395 7.93 10.05 -9.69
C ALA A 395 7.39 11.48 -9.61
N ALA A 396 7.68 12.21 -8.52
CA ALA A 396 7.29 13.61 -8.42
C ALA A 396 7.99 14.48 -9.49
N GLN A 397 9.27 14.21 -9.76
CA GLN A 397 10.03 14.90 -10.81
C GLN A 397 9.53 14.55 -12.22
N ILE A 398 9.14 13.29 -12.45
CA ILE A 398 8.51 12.85 -13.71
C ILE A 398 7.16 13.52 -13.90
N ALA A 399 6.34 13.58 -12.85
CA ALA A 399 5.07 14.28 -12.88
C ALA A 399 5.23 15.78 -13.18
N ALA A 400 6.36 16.37 -12.81
CA ALA A 400 6.76 17.74 -13.13
C ALA A 400 7.48 17.89 -14.49
N GLY A 401 7.62 16.81 -15.28
CA GLY A 401 8.11 16.84 -16.66
C GLY A 401 9.52 16.31 -16.90
N LYS A 402 10.23 15.80 -15.88
CA LYS A 402 11.50 15.09 -16.11
C LYS A 402 11.28 13.72 -16.75
N THR A 403 12.22 13.29 -17.57
CA THR A 403 12.26 11.91 -18.10
C THR A 403 13.06 10.99 -17.18
N LEU A 404 12.94 9.68 -17.37
CA LEU A 404 13.79 8.69 -16.70
C LEU A 404 15.27 8.84 -17.08
N ALA A 405 15.55 9.34 -18.29
CA ALA A 405 16.90 9.67 -18.73
C ALA A 405 17.48 10.86 -17.96
N ASP A 406 16.70 11.92 -17.71
CA ASP A 406 17.13 13.07 -16.90
C ASP A 406 17.44 12.70 -15.45
N LEU A 407 16.92 11.57 -14.99
CA LEU A 407 17.10 11.03 -13.64
C LEU A 407 18.19 9.95 -13.56
N ASP A 408 18.82 9.60 -14.68
CA ASP A 408 19.76 8.48 -14.80
C ASP A 408 19.18 7.18 -14.23
N PHE A 409 17.90 6.90 -14.54
CA PHE A 409 17.17 5.75 -14.02
C PHE A 409 16.51 4.96 -15.16
N LEU A 410 17.34 4.49 -16.11
CA LEU A 410 16.91 3.68 -17.26
C LEU A 410 17.13 2.17 -17.07
N VAL A 411 17.81 1.79 -15.98
CA VAL A 411 18.19 0.40 -15.71
C VAL A 411 17.63 -0.01 -14.35
N GLU A 412 17.09 -1.22 -14.27
CA GLU A 412 16.63 -1.81 -13.01
C GLU A 412 17.79 -1.88 -12.00
N PRO A 413 17.64 -1.33 -10.79
CA PRO A 413 18.70 -1.31 -9.81
C PRO A 413 18.97 -2.71 -9.27
N ARG A 414 20.26 -3.05 -9.14
CA ARG A 414 20.68 -4.25 -8.42
C ARG A 414 20.71 -3.98 -6.93
N VAL A 415 20.47 -5.03 -6.16
CA VAL A 415 20.56 -4.99 -4.70
C VAL A 415 21.63 -5.96 -4.21
N ASP A 416 22.28 -5.59 -3.10
CA ASP A 416 23.30 -6.43 -2.47
C ASP A 416 22.67 -7.22 -1.31
N GLY A 417 22.64 -8.55 -1.47
CA GLY A 417 21.99 -9.46 -0.53
C GLY A 417 20.46 -9.51 -0.67
N PHE A 418 19.80 -9.93 0.41
CA PHE A 418 18.35 -10.07 0.51
C PHE A 418 17.78 -9.07 1.49
N PHE A 419 16.69 -8.45 1.07
CA PHE A 419 15.86 -7.56 1.86
C PHE A 419 14.51 -8.23 2.05
N VAL A 420 14.09 -8.39 3.30
CA VAL A 420 12.81 -9.01 3.66
C VAL A 420 11.96 -7.98 4.39
N LYS A 421 10.77 -7.71 3.85
CA LYS A 421 9.70 -6.98 4.52
C LYS A 421 8.85 -7.98 5.29
N GLU A 422 8.58 -7.71 6.56
CA GLU A 422 7.62 -8.49 7.37
C GLU A 422 6.51 -7.58 7.92
N ALA A 423 5.29 -8.09 8.01
CA ALA A 423 4.13 -7.38 8.51
C ALA A 423 4.01 -7.49 10.05
N VAL A 424 3.56 -6.41 10.69
CA VAL A 424 3.26 -6.39 12.13
C VAL A 424 1.75 -6.40 12.33
N LEU A 425 1.26 -7.52 12.83
CA LEU A 425 -0.16 -7.82 12.98
C LEU A 425 -0.63 -7.47 14.40
N PRO A 426 -1.79 -6.81 14.55
CA PRO A 426 -2.26 -6.32 15.85
C PRO A 426 -3.02 -7.37 16.66
N PHE A 427 -2.96 -8.67 16.31
CA PHE A 427 -3.84 -9.70 16.88
C PHE A 427 -3.76 -9.78 18.41
N GLN A 428 -2.59 -9.52 19.02
CA GLN A 428 -2.43 -9.50 20.48
C GLN A 428 -3.30 -8.43 21.18
N LYS A 429 -3.65 -7.35 20.47
CA LYS A 429 -4.51 -6.27 21.00
C LYS A 429 -6.00 -6.61 20.95
N PHE A 430 -6.39 -7.67 20.24
CA PHE A 430 -7.79 -8.02 19.98
C PHE A 430 -8.07 -9.50 20.32
N PRO A 431 -8.06 -9.87 21.63
CA PRO A 431 -8.38 -11.24 22.04
C PRO A 431 -9.77 -11.64 21.57
N GLY A 432 -9.90 -12.87 21.07
CA GLY A 432 -11.16 -13.41 20.52
C GLY A 432 -11.33 -13.22 19.01
N VAL A 433 -10.55 -12.34 18.37
CA VAL A 433 -10.45 -12.28 16.90
C VAL A 433 -9.65 -13.49 16.41
N ASP A 434 -10.06 -14.06 15.28
CA ASP A 434 -9.28 -15.10 14.61
C ASP A 434 -8.02 -14.48 13.99
N ALA A 435 -6.85 -14.87 14.52
CA ALA A 435 -5.52 -14.43 14.08
C ALA A 435 -5.11 -15.13 12.77
N ARG A 436 -5.98 -15.06 11.75
CA ARG A 436 -5.82 -15.68 10.44
C ARG A 436 -5.53 -14.63 9.39
N LEU A 437 -4.60 -14.96 8.48
CA LEU A 437 -4.34 -14.22 7.26
C LEU A 437 -5.36 -14.56 6.17
N GLY A 438 -5.68 -13.59 5.33
CA GLY A 438 -6.65 -13.76 4.25
C GLY A 438 -6.59 -12.61 3.27
N PRO A 439 -7.61 -12.48 2.39
CA PRO A 439 -7.61 -11.50 1.32
C PRO A 439 -7.86 -10.07 1.79
N GLU A 440 -8.26 -9.88 3.05
CA GLU A 440 -8.38 -8.57 3.69
C GLU A 440 -7.15 -8.28 4.56
N MET A 441 -6.56 -7.10 4.38
CA MET A 441 -5.40 -6.63 5.11
C MET A 441 -5.73 -6.26 6.57
N ARG A 442 -4.92 -6.72 7.52
CA ARG A 442 -5.09 -6.45 8.96
C ARG A 442 -3.84 -5.91 9.65
N SER A 443 -2.69 -5.94 9.00
CA SER A 443 -1.44 -5.43 9.55
C SER A 443 -1.48 -3.93 9.80
N THR A 444 -0.76 -3.51 10.83
CA THR A 444 -0.64 -2.08 11.19
C THR A 444 0.62 -1.44 10.60
N GLY A 445 1.35 -2.21 9.79
CA GLY A 445 2.46 -1.82 8.93
C GLY A 445 3.56 -2.88 8.90
N GLU A 446 4.78 -2.48 8.55
CA GLU A 446 5.91 -3.40 8.32
C GLU A 446 7.22 -3.13 9.10
N VAL A 447 8.17 -4.06 9.00
CA VAL A 447 9.59 -3.97 9.37
C VAL A 447 10.46 -4.52 8.23
N MET A 448 11.78 -4.32 8.30
CA MET A 448 12.72 -4.72 7.25
C MET A 448 13.95 -5.42 7.83
N GLY A 449 14.28 -6.61 7.32
CA GLY A 449 15.52 -7.33 7.59
C GLY A 449 16.43 -7.34 6.36
N HIS A 450 17.74 -7.19 6.55
CA HIS A 450 18.75 -7.25 5.48
C HIS A 450 19.92 -8.16 5.87
N ALA A 451 20.32 -9.02 4.95
CA ALA A 451 21.54 -9.84 5.06
C ALA A 451 21.97 -10.40 3.70
N ALA A 452 23.21 -10.87 3.59
CA ALA A 452 23.71 -11.52 2.37
C ALA A 452 22.95 -12.82 2.02
N GLY A 453 22.43 -13.53 3.03
CA GLY A 453 21.64 -14.76 2.84
C GLY A 453 20.18 -14.57 3.24
N PHE A 454 19.26 -15.16 2.46
CA PHE A 454 17.82 -15.08 2.69
C PHE A 454 17.41 -15.46 4.12
N GLY A 455 17.92 -16.59 4.65
CA GLY A 455 17.59 -17.05 6.01
C GLY A 455 17.90 -16.01 7.08
N HIS A 456 19.10 -15.41 7.05
CA HIS A 456 19.50 -14.35 7.99
C HIS A 456 18.62 -13.09 7.84
N ALA A 457 18.27 -12.70 6.61
CA ALA A 457 17.42 -11.54 6.36
C ALA A 457 16.00 -11.77 6.90
N PHE A 458 15.45 -12.97 6.67
CA PHE A 458 14.15 -13.38 7.17
C PHE A 458 14.12 -13.45 8.70
N ALA A 459 15.14 -14.04 9.33
CA ALA A 459 15.25 -14.09 10.80
C ALA A 459 15.29 -12.69 11.42
N LYS A 460 16.07 -11.76 10.83
CA LYS A 460 16.09 -10.35 11.27
C LYS A 460 14.73 -9.67 11.13
N ALA A 461 14.02 -9.90 10.02
CA ALA A 461 12.69 -9.33 9.81
C ALA A 461 11.69 -9.86 10.86
N GLN A 462 11.70 -11.16 11.14
CA GLN A 462 10.86 -11.80 12.16
C GLN A 462 11.16 -11.28 13.57
N MET A 463 12.44 -11.15 13.94
CA MET A 463 12.85 -10.54 15.21
C MET A 463 12.34 -9.10 15.33
N ALA A 464 12.49 -8.29 14.26
CA ALA A 464 12.02 -6.91 14.24
C ALA A 464 10.49 -6.80 14.32
N ALA A 465 9.76 -7.79 13.79
CA ALA A 465 8.30 -7.86 13.85
C ALA A 465 7.78 -8.24 15.25
N GLY A 466 8.67 -8.61 16.18
CA GLY A 466 8.33 -9.05 17.53
C GLY A 466 7.99 -10.53 17.62
N VAL A 467 8.35 -11.33 16.61
CA VAL A 467 8.09 -12.78 16.54
C VAL A 467 9.41 -13.52 16.28
N PRO A 468 10.36 -13.53 17.24
CA PRO A 468 11.64 -14.20 17.06
C PRO A 468 11.43 -15.70 16.82
N LEU A 469 12.23 -16.28 15.91
CA LEU A 469 12.16 -17.70 15.61
C LEU A 469 12.87 -18.51 16.72
N PRO A 470 12.29 -19.62 17.20
CA PRO A 470 12.96 -20.47 18.18
C PRO A 470 14.14 -21.20 17.54
N LEU A 471 15.18 -21.48 18.34
CA LEU A 471 16.37 -22.21 17.90
C LEU A 471 16.37 -23.68 18.37
N GLU A 472 15.55 -23.99 19.37
CA GLU A 472 15.39 -25.33 19.93
C GLU A 472 13.95 -25.51 20.46
N GLY A 473 13.62 -26.72 20.90
CA GLY A 473 12.34 -27.02 21.55
C GLY A 473 11.44 -27.93 20.71
N THR A 474 10.12 -27.67 20.75
CA THR A 474 9.10 -28.53 20.14
C THR A 474 8.30 -27.79 19.08
N VAL A 475 8.16 -28.40 17.90
CA VAL A 475 7.32 -27.89 16.82
C VAL A 475 6.03 -28.70 16.72
N LEU A 476 4.90 -28.00 16.78
CA LEU A 476 3.59 -28.57 16.45
C LEU A 476 3.32 -28.47 14.95
N ILE A 477 3.02 -29.58 14.29
CA ILE A 477 2.66 -29.65 12.87
C ILE A 477 1.22 -30.14 12.72
N SER A 478 0.36 -29.31 12.16
CA SER A 478 -1.05 -29.64 11.92
C SER A 478 -1.51 -29.07 10.58
N VAL A 479 -1.38 -29.88 9.53
CA VAL A 479 -1.62 -29.48 8.14
C VAL A 479 -2.85 -30.17 7.54
N ASN A 480 -3.39 -29.62 6.46
CA ASN A 480 -4.45 -30.26 5.69
C ASN A 480 -3.92 -31.47 4.88
N GLN A 481 -4.82 -32.22 4.24
CA GLN A 481 -4.47 -33.45 3.51
C GLN A 481 -3.54 -33.22 2.31
N PHE A 482 -3.72 -32.13 1.57
CA PHE A 482 -2.92 -31.80 0.37
C PHE A 482 -1.49 -31.44 0.74
N ASP A 483 -1.32 -30.78 1.88
CA ASP A 483 -0.02 -30.30 2.38
C ASP A 483 0.85 -31.41 2.99
N LYS A 484 0.28 -32.59 3.26
CA LYS A 484 1.00 -33.70 3.91
C LYS A 484 2.24 -34.12 3.13
N GLY A 485 2.17 -34.15 1.80
CA GLY A 485 3.33 -34.48 0.98
C GLY A 485 4.45 -33.45 1.13
N ALA A 486 4.11 -32.18 0.97
CA ALA A 486 5.07 -31.08 0.99
C ALA A 486 5.66 -30.82 2.39
N VAL A 487 4.90 -31.03 3.47
CA VAL A 487 5.39 -30.80 4.84
C VAL A 487 6.50 -31.77 5.27
N VAL A 488 6.65 -32.94 4.61
CA VAL A 488 7.68 -33.94 4.97
C VAL A 488 9.08 -33.34 4.95
N LYS A 489 9.41 -32.53 3.93
CA LYS A 489 10.72 -31.88 3.85
C LYS A 489 10.94 -30.91 5.01
N ILE A 490 9.92 -30.12 5.35
CA ILE A 490 9.95 -29.13 6.43
C ILE A 490 10.14 -29.84 7.78
N ALA A 491 9.34 -30.88 8.06
CA ALA A 491 9.41 -31.67 9.28
C ALA A 491 10.79 -32.35 9.43
N ARG A 492 11.32 -32.94 8.35
CA ARG A 492 12.65 -33.55 8.35
C ARG A 492 13.75 -32.55 8.65
N ASP A 493 13.67 -31.37 8.05
CA ASP A 493 14.68 -30.32 8.25
C ASP A 493 14.64 -29.78 9.68
N LEU A 494 13.46 -29.59 10.27
CA LEU A 494 13.30 -29.23 11.68
C LEU A 494 13.84 -30.30 12.62
N HIS A 495 13.55 -31.57 12.34
CA HIS A 495 14.09 -32.68 13.13
C HIS A 495 15.63 -32.73 13.08
N LYS A 496 16.22 -32.50 11.89
CA LYS A 496 17.68 -32.39 11.74
C LYS A 496 18.29 -31.22 12.49
N LEU A 497 17.53 -30.14 12.69
CA LEU A 497 17.91 -29.00 13.52
C LEU A 497 17.76 -29.28 15.02
N GLY A 498 17.30 -30.48 15.43
CA GLY A 498 17.19 -30.90 16.82
C GLY A 498 15.82 -30.70 17.46
N PHE A 499 14.82 -30.22 16.71
CA PHE A 499 13.48 -30.04 17.26
C PHE A 499 12.76 -31.37 17.51
N LYS A 500 12.00 -31.40 18.61
CA LYS A 500 11.00 -32.44 18.85
C LYS A 500 9.78 -32.15 17.98
N LEU A 501 9.31 -33.16 17.25
CA LEU A 501 8.11 -33.03 16.43
C LEU A 501 6.89 -33.50 17.21
N LEU A 502 5.84 -32.69 17.19
CA LEU A 502 4.52 -33.01 17.70
C LEU A 502 3.50 -32.76 16.58
N ALA A 503 2.52 -33.63 16.39
CA ALA A 503 1.57 -33.48 15.29
C ALA A 503 0.16 -33.96 15.63
N THR A 504 -0.85 -33.40 14.96
CA THR A 504 -2.22 -33.95 15.03
C THR A 504 -2.28 -35.34 14.42
N SER A 505 -3.17 -36.21 14.90
CA SER A 505 -3.18 -37.65 14.55
C SER A 505 -2.98 -37.94 13.06
N GLY A 506 -3.75 -37.29 12.18
CA GLY A 506 -3.63 -37.52 10.73
C GLY A 506 -2.30 -37.05 10.11
N THR A 507 -1.65 -36.06 10.72
CA THR A 507 -0.31 -35.58 10.32
C THR A 507 0.78 -36.46 10.94
N ALA A 508 0.62 -36.86 12.21
CA ALA A 508 1.54 -37.76 12.92
C ALA A 508 1.67 -39.10 12.19
N THR A 509 0.55 -39.78 11.91
CA THR A 509 0.55 -41.07 11.18
C THR A 509 1.25 -40.95 9.82
N TRP A 510 1.06 -39.83 9.12
CA TRP A 510 1.74 -39.61 7.84
C TRP A 510 3.25 -39.44 8.00
N LEU A 511 3.69 -38.62 8.97
CA LEU A 511 5.12 -38.40 9.24
C LEU A 511 5.82 -39.67 9.77
N GLU A 512 5.14 -40.46 10.59
CA GLU A 512 5.61 -41.78 11.06
C GLU A 512 5.79 -42.75 9.88
N SER A 513 4.84 -42.77 8.94
CA SER A 513 4.91 -43.66 7.76
C SER A 513 6.11 -43.39 6.85
N VAL A 514 6.68 -42.18 6.91
CA VAL A 514 7.90 -41.79 6.19
C VAL A 514 9.16 -41.83 7.08
N GLY A 515 9.05 -42.42 8.27
CA GLY A 515 10.16 -42.70 9.18
C GLY A 515 10.61 -41.52 10.06
N LEU A 516 9.79 -40.48 10.23
CA LEU A 516 10.12 -39.37 11.12
C LEU A 516 9.60 -39.63 12.54
N PRO A 517 10.43 -39.43 13.59
CA PRO A 517 9.97 -39.53 14.96
C PRO A 517 9.10 -38.31 15.30
N VAL A 518 7.83 -38.57 15.63
CA VAL A 518 6.85 -37.52 15.95
C VAL A 518 5.93 -38.02 17.06
N GLY A 519 5.60 -37.14 18.01
CA GLY A 519 4.56 -37.40 19.00
C GLY A 519 3.19 -37.05 18.46
N ALA A 520 2.16 -37.84 18.79
CA ALA A 520 0.78 -37.50 18.50
C ALA A 520 0.18 -36.62 19.61
N ILE A 521 -0.56 -35.56 19.22
CA ILE A 521 -1.37 -34.76 20.14
C ILE A 521 -2.81 -34.61 19.63
N LYS A 522 -3.75 -34.59 20.59
CA LYS A 522 -5.17 -34.43 20.33
C LYS A 522 -5.52 -32.99 19.96
N LYS A 523 -6.47 -32.82 19.04
CA LYS A 523 -7.20 -31.56 18.85
C LYS A 523 -8.12 -31.29 20.04
N VAL A 524 -8.60 -30.05 20.17
CA VAL A 524 -9.55 -29.66 21.23
C VAL A 524 -10.80 -30.55 21.21
N SER A 525 -11.31 -30.82 20.02
CA SER A 525 -12.46 -31.69 19.76
C SER A 525 -12.26 -33.17 20.18
N GLN A 526 -11.04 -33.60 20.51
CA GLN A 526 -10.68 -35.00 20.78
C GLN A 526 -10.39 -35.29 22.27
N GLY A 527 -10.59 -34.30 23.16
CA GLY A 527 -10.40 -34.41 24.61
C GLY A 527 -8.95 -34.17 25.07
N SER A 528 -8.75 -34.07 26.39
CA SER A 528 -7.45 -33.70 27.00
C SER A 528 -6.53 -34.91 27.27
N PRO A 529 -5.19 -34.70 27.38
CA PRO A 529 -4.48 -33.45 27.05
C PRO A 529 -4.49 -33.17 25.55
N HIS A 530 -4.73 -31.91 25.16
CA HIS A 530 -4.83 -31.46 23.78
C HIS A 530 -3.88 -30.28 23.48
N ILE A 531 -3.80 -29.84 22.22
CA ILE A 531 -2.91 -28.77 21.76
C ILE A 531 -2.92 -27.53 22.65
N LEU A 532 -4.09 -27.04 23.08
CA LEU A 532 -4.16 -25.82 23.89
C LEU A 532 -3.54 -26.00 25.28
N ASP A 533 -3.55 -27.22 25.82
CA ASP A 533 -2.94 -27.54 27.11
C ASP A 533 -1.42 -27.48 26.97
N ALA A 534 -0.89 -28.04 25.88
CA ALA A 534 0.54 -28.01 25.55
C ALA A 534 1.04 -26.58 25.29
N ILE A 535 0.26 -25.74 24.58
CA ILE A 535 0.59 -24.32 24.39
C ILE A 535 0.65 -23.59 25.74
N ARG A 536 -0.37 -23.76 26.58
CA ARG A 536 -0.43 -23.11 27.92
C ARG A 536 0.65 -23.59 28.87
N ALA A 537 1.08 -24.84 28.73
CA ALA A 537 2.16 -25.43 29.51
C ALA A 537 3.55 -25.03 29.00
N GLY A 538 3.67 -24.22 27.94
CA GLY A 538 4.96 -23.83 27.37
C GLY A 538 5.71 -25.00 26.72
N GLN A 539 4.99 -26.01 26.21
CA GLN A 539 5.57 -27.22 25.63
C GLN A 539 5.73 -27.14 24.11
N ILE A 540 5.36 -26.01 23.50
CA ILE A 540 5.39 -25.79 22.05
C ILE A 540 6.01 -24.44 21.77
N ASP A 541 7.06 -24.43 20.95
CA ASP A 541 7.87 -23.25 20.64
C ASP A 541 7.61 -22.72 19.23
N LEU A 542 7.08 -23.56 18.33
CA LEU A 542 6.69 -23.18 16.98
C LEU A 542 5.45 -23.98 16.55
N ILE A 543 4.53 -23.32 15.83
CA ILE A 543 3.34 -23.98 15.28
C ILE A 543 3.29 -23.79 13.77
N ILE A 544 3.17 -24.91 13.04
CA ILE A 544 2.84 -24.95 11.62
C ILE A 544 1.39 -25.41 11.50
N ASN A 545 0.50 -24.51 11.07
CA ASN A 545 -0.93 -24.82 10.95
C ASN A 545 -1.54 -24.31 9.63
N THR A 546 -1.83 -25.23 8.70
CA THR A 546 -2.38 -24.91 7.36
C THR A 546 -3.81 -25.44 7.17
N PRO A 547 -4.82 -24.88 7.87
CA PRO A 547 -6.19 -25.40 7.81
C PRO A 547 -6.89 -25.07 6.49
N ARG A 548 -7.45 -26.10 5.84
CA ARG A 548 -8.42 -25.97 4.73
C ARG A 548 -9.79 -26.52 5.16
N GLY A 549 -10.88 -25.79 4.90
CA GLY A 549 -12.27 -26.22 5.13
C GLY A 549 -12.91 -25.84 6.48
N GLY A 550 -14.25 -25.84 6.53
CA GLY A 550 -15.07 -25.29 7.64
C GLY A 550 -14.74 -25.79 9.05
N GLN A 551 -14.77 -27.10 9.28
CA GLN A 551 -14.51 -27.66 10.63
C GLN A 551 -13.03 -27.52 11.06
N ALA A 552 -12.10 -27.51 10.09
CA ALA A 552 -10.70 -27.20 10.34
C ALA A 552 -10.48 -25.73 10.75
N HIS A 553 -11.41 -24.82 10.41
CA HIS A 553 -11.35 -23.42 10.81
C HIS A 553 -11.67 -23.20 12.29
N TYR A 554 -12.59 -23.98 12.89
CA TYR A 554 -12.92 -23.83 14.31
C TYR A 554 -11.76 -24.22 15.22
N ASP A 555 -11.26 -25.46 15.10
CA ASP A 555 -10.10 -25.92 15.88
C ASP A 555 -8.86 -25.05 15.59
N GLY A 556 -8.66 -24.67 14.32
CA GLY A 556 -7.58 -23.78 13.93
C GLY A 556 -7.67 -22.39 14.58
N ARG A 557 -8.87 -21.82 14.70
CA ARG A 557 -9.09 -20.51 15.36
C ARG A 557 -8.66 -20.56 16.82
N LEU A 558 -8.98 -21.64 17.51
CA LEU A 558 -8.58 -21.83 18.92
C LEU A 558 -7.05 -21.95 19.05
N ILE A 559 -6.41 -22.71 18.17
CA ILE A 559 -4.94 -22.87 18.15
C ILE A 559 -4.27 -21.52 17.89
N ARG A 560 -4.70 -20.78 16.86
CA ARG A 560 -4.14 -19.46 16.52
C ARG A 560 -4.32 -18.45 17.64
N GLY A 561 -5.51 -18.40 18.24
CA GLY A 561 -5.78 -17.55 19.40
C GLY A 561 -4.87 -17.88 20.59
N ALA A 562 -4.73 -19.17 20.93
CA ALA A 562 -3.87 -19.61 22.03
C ALA A 562 -2.38 -19.31 21.76
N ALA A 563 -1.90 -19.59 20.55
CA ALA A 563 -0.52 -19.32 20.15
C ALA A 563 -0.18 -17.84 20.27
N ASN A 564 -1.04 -16.98 19.72
CA ASN A 564 -0.84 -15.54 19.76
C ASN A 564 -0.88 -14.96 21.18
N MET A 565 -1.76 -15.48 22.06
CA MET A 565 -1.78 -15.09 23.48
C MET A 565 -0.55 -15.58 24.25
N ALA A 566 -0.02 -16.74 23.90
CA ALA A 566 1.17 -17.32 24.53
C ALA A 566 2.48 -16.78 23.95
N GLY A 567 2.43 -15.94 22.91
CA GLY A 567 3.62 -15.44 22.21
C GLY A 567 4.36 -16.52 21.42
N VAL A 568 3.69 -17.63 21.09
CA VAL A 568 4.28 -18.73 20.30
C VAL A 568 4.16 -18.39 18.81
N PRO A 569 5.28 -18.32 18.06
CA PRO A 569 5.26 -18.14 16.62
C PRO A 569 4.37 -19.17 15.92
N ILE A 570 3.49 -18.68 15.05
CA ILE A 570 2.58 -19.52 14.27
C ILE A 570 2.67 -19.15 12.79
N VAL A 571 2.94 -20.15 11.95
CA VAL A 571 2.95 -20.02 10.50
C VAL A 571 1.75 -20.74 9.91
N THR A 572 1.09 -20.08 8.95
CA THR A 572 -0.19 -20.55 8.40
C THR A 572 -0.15 -21.01 6.95
N THR A 573 1.03 -20.96 6.31
CA THR A 573 1.30 -21.45 4.96
C THR A 573 2.55 -22.33 4.94
N LEU A 574 2.64 -23.24 3.97
CA LEU A 574 3.83 -24.08 3.81
C LEU A 574 5.05 -23.29 3.32
N SER A 575 4.81 -22.29 2.48
CA SER A 575 5.86 -21.39 1.99
C SER A 575 6.52 -20.60 3.12
N ALA A 576 5.72 -20.05 4.06
CA ALA A 576 6.21 -19.40 5.26
C ALA A 576 6.90 -20.38 6.21
N ALA A 577 6.36 -21.61 6.36
CA ALA A 577 7.04 -22.65 7.14
C ALA A 577 8.43 -22.99 6.57
N ALA A 578 8.57 -23.07 5.24
CA ALA A 578 9.87 -23.27 4.61
C ALA A 578 10.82 -22.08 4.79
N ALA A 579 10.32 -20.84 4.77
CA ALA A 579 11.11 -19.65 5.08
C ALA A 579 11.57 -19.64 6.54
N THR A 580 10.69 -20.00 7.48
CA THR A 580 11.00 -20.18 8.90
C THR A 580 12.12 -21.18 9.13
N VAL A 581 12.09 -22.34 8.48
CA VAL A 581 13.19 -23.32 8.59
C VAL A 581 14.53 -22.74 8.11
N GLN A 582 14.53 -21.96 7.03
CA GLN A 582 15.75 -21.28 6.57
C GLN A 582 16.21 -20.19 7.55
N GLY A 583 15.28 -19.47 8.17
CA GLY A 583 15.57 -18.49 9.20
C GLY A 583 16.15 -19.10 10.47
N ILE A 584 15.66 -20.27 10.91
CA ILE A 584 16.17 -20.99 12.08
C ILE A 584 17.57 -21.59 11.81
N ARG A 585 17.82 -22.03 10.58
CA ARG A 585 19.11 -22.63 10.18
C ARG A 585 20.24 -21.60 10.06
N ALA A 586 19.89 -20.37 9.69
CA ALA A 586 20.81 -19.26 9.47
C ALA A 586 21.37 -18.79 10.81
#